data_AF-A0A540VI57-F1
#
_entry.id   AF-A0A540VI57-F1
#
_cell.length_a   1.000
_cell.length_b   1.000
_cell.length_c   1.000
_cell.angle_alpha   90.00
_cell.angle_beta   90.00
_cell.angle_gamma   90.00
#
_symmetry.space_group_name_H-M   'P 1'
#
loop_
_entity.id
_entity.type
_entity.pdbx_description
1 polymer ?
#
loop_
_entity_poly.entity_id
_entity_poly.type
_entity_poly.pdbx_seq_one_letter_code
_entity_poly.pdbx_strand_id
1 'polypeptide(L)'
;MWKIKILLILSLLLYGCVPTTLAQSLESGAPLERLWVDMSMTPQLIDWFNNHARPDDIARVDHVSMIDLLEQVQVGRRLVVFKNVADAEVLLPHLADRMDIIGYNLEHGPANRPDEQADPVGSVRRMRALADQYGLRLALGPDHAFALSDGVAMAPYVDIFVLQIQRAQTEPETVRAFVLPLVRQLRQANPEIAISVQVRTEGDMDALQDLLASLEPQLDGLSILTSPNTVDIARRLLAAIRPDVPSPSPTPEPEPERPLPVDTQTPMPSVTPRRPTPIPTPPTTGMPTRSWFVPVGLLVMGVLLGGLITTAALYAYQNVRRR
;
A
#
# COMPACT_ATOMS: atom_id res chain seq x y z
N MET A 1 59.15 -26.61 -11.73
CA MET A 1 58.72 -25.25 -11.32
C MET A 1 57.25 -25.14 -10.85
N TRP A 2 56.42 -26.18 -10.96
CA TRP A 2 55.01 -26.13 -10.51
C TRP A 2 54.84 -26.32 -8.99
N LYS A 3 55.69 -27.14 -8.36
CA LYS A 3 55.58 -27.48 -6.92
C LYS A 3 55.85 -26.30 -5.97
N ILE A 4 56.55 -25.24 -6.43
CA ILE A 4 56.84 -24.05 -5.61
C ILE A 4 55.64 -23.08 -5.56
N LYS A 5 54.78 -23.05 -6.59
CA LYS A 5 53.61 -22.16 -6.61
C LYS A 5 52.46 -22.65 -5.72
N ILE A 6 52.32 -23.96 -5.51
CA ILE A 6 51.27 -24.51 -4.65
C ILE A 6 51.60 -24.29 -3.16
N LEU A 7 52.88 -24.37 -2.78
CA LEU A 7 53.30 -24.14 -1.39
C LEU A 7 53.12 -22.68 -0.95
N LEU A 8 53.26 -21.71 -1.87
CA LEU A 8 53.11 -20.29 -1.57
C LEU A 8 51.63 -19.86 -1.43
N ILE A 9 50.72 -20.50 -2.16
CA ILE A 9 49.27 -20.27 -2.01
C ILE A 9 48.76 -20.90 -0.70
N LEU A 10 49.30 -22.04 -0.30
CA LEU A 10 48.94 -22.67 0.98
C LEU A 10 49.51 -21.91 2.19
N SER A 11 50.69 -21.29 2.09
CA SER A 11 51.24 -20.48 3.19
C SER A 11 50.53 -19.14 3.37
N LEU A 12 49.93 -18.58 2.32
CA LEU A 12 49.09 -17.37 2.39
C LEU A 12 47.71 -17.64 3.02
N LEU A 13 47.20 -18.88 2.96
CA LEU A 13 45.96 -19.27 3.63
C LEU A 13 46.14 -19.57 5.12
N LEU A 14 47.37 -19.83 5.57
CA LEU A 14 47.68 -20.16 6.98
C LEU A 14 48.18 -18.95 7.80
N TYR A 15 48.53 -17.84 7.15
CA TYR A 15 48.90 -16.58 7.81
C TYR A 15 47.74 -15.57 7.79
N GLY A 16 46.74 -15.83 8.64
CA GLY A 16 46.16 -14.80 9.50
C GLY A 16 45.68 -13.48 8.87
N CYS A 17 44.80 -13.55 7.87
CA CYS A 17 43.88 -12.45 7.54
C CYS A 17 42.50 -13.03 7.18
N VAL A 18 41.87 -13.73 8.13
CA VAL A 18 40.41 -13.74 8.14
C VAL A 18 40.01 -12.36 8.64
N PRO A 19 39.37 -11.51 7.82
CA PRO A 19 38.88 -10.23 8.33
C PRO A 19 37.96 -10.53 9.50
N THR A 20 38.34 -10.06 10.68
CA THR A 20 37.55 -10.17 11.91
C THR A 20 36.27 -9.31 11.86
N THR A 21 35.89 -8.82 10.68
CA THR A 21 34.70 -8.02 10.40
C THR A 21 33.48 -8.83 9.93
N LEU A 22 33.54 -10.16 9.86
CA LEU A 22 32.39 -11.01 9.49
C LEU A 22 31.62 -11.62 10.69
N ALA A 23 32.09 -11.42 11.92
CA ALA A 23 31.44 -11.97 13.13
C ALA A 23 30.57 -10.96 13.90
N GLN A 24 30.35 -9.75 13.36
CA GLN A 24 29.47 -8.71 13.93
C GLN A 24 28.20 -8.47 13.09
N SER A 25 27.72 -9.49 12.36
CA SER A 25 26.52 -9.40 11.51
C SER A 25 25.28 -10.10 12.10
N LEU A 26 25.28 -10.49 13.38
CA LEU A 26 24.18 -11.27 13.98
C LEU A 26 23.41 -10.56 15.10
N GLU A 27 23.65 -9.27 15.32
CA GLU A 27 22.68 -8.39 15.99
C GLU A 27 21.91 -7.54 14.95
N SER A 28 21.57 -8.16 13.81
CA SER A 28 20.75 -7.56 12.76
C SER A 28 19.27 -7.69 13.12
N GLY A 29 18.83 -6.90 14.09
CA GLY A 29 17.44 -6.84 14.52
C GLY A 29 17.03 -5.42 14.85
N ALA A 30 17.51 -4.43 14.09
CA ALA A 30 16.91 -3.10 14.18
C ALA A 30 15.43 -3.26 13.85
N PRO A 31 14.52 -2.99 14.79
CA PRO A 31 13.13 -3.36 14.57
C PRO A 31 12.56 -2.49 13.46
N LEU A 32 11.99 -3.14 12.44
CA LEU A 32 11.16 -2.50 11.40
C LEU A 32 9.92 -1.80 11.99
N GLU A 33 9.76 -1.84 13.32
CA GLU A 33 8.74 -1.20 14.14
C GLU A 33 8.59 0.30 13.89
N ARG A 34 9.63 1.01 13.44
CA ARG A 34 9.48 2.45 13.13
C ARG A 34 8.59 2.71 11.91
N LEU A 35 8.55 1.79 10.95
CA LEU A 35 7.85 2.01 9.69
C LEU A 35 6.33 1.95 9.90
N TRP A 36 5.60 2.94 9.38
CA TRP A 36 4.15 2.81 9.20
C TRP A 36 3.87 1.79 8.09
N VAL A 37 2.70 1.16 8.12
CA VAL A 37 2.30 0.14 7.15
C VAL A 37 1.13 0.64 6.33
N ASP A 38 1.24 0.52 5.01
CA ASP A 38 0.14 0.59 4.06
C ASP A 38 -0.18 -0.82 3.59
N MET A 39 -1.44 -1.24 3.65
CA MET A 39 -1.85 -2.58 3.24
C MET A 39 -3.10 -2.54 2.36
N SER A 40 -3.03 -3.23 1.21
CA SER A 40 -4.23 -3.51 0.41
C SER A 40 -5.23 -4.30 1.26
N MET A 41 -6.44 -3.79 1.39
CA MET A 41 -7.49 -4.39 2.20
C MET A 41 -8.29 -5.39 1.38
N THR A 42 -8.52 -6.53 2.00
CA THR A 42 -9.54 -7.49 1.62
C THR A 42 -10.50 -7.68 2.80
N PRO A 43 -11.71 -8.22 2.62
CA PRO A 43 -12.63 -8.47 3.73
C PRO A 43 -11.99 -9.26 4.89
N GLN A 44 -11.09 -10.19 4.58
CA GLN A 44 -10.42 -11.04 5.58
C GLN A 44 -9.38 -10.28 6.44
N LEU A 45 -8.96 -9.08 6.02
CA LEU A 45 -7.94 -8.29 6.72
C LEU A 45 -8.52 -7.23 7.65
N ILE A 46 -9.81 -6.90 7.57
CA ILE A 46 -10.44 -5.81 8.34
C ILE A 46 -10.25 -5.99 9.85
N ASP A 47 -10.71 -7.11 10.40
CA ASP A 47 -10.63 -7.36 11.85
C ASP A 47 -9.18 -7.41 12.32
N TRP A 48 -8.30 -8.03 11.52
CA TRP A 48 -6.89 -8.09 11.85
C TRP A 48 -6.28 -6.69 11.89
N PHE A 49 -6.55 -5.86 10.88
CA PHE A 49 -6.03 -4.50 10.80
C PHE A 49 -6.52 -3.67 11.98
N ASN A 50 -7.82 -3.67 12.29
CA ASN A 50 -8.36 -2.91 13.42
C ASN A 50 -7.75 -3.30 14.77
N ASN A 51 -7.32 -4.55 14.93
CA ASN A 51 -6.73 -5.05 16.18
C ASN A 51 -5.22 -4.78 16.31
N HIS A 52 -4.50 -4.57 15.21
CA HIS A 52 -3.02 -4.49 15.22
C HIS A 52 -2.47 -3.20 14.59
N ALA A 53 -3.30 -2.43 13.88
CA ALA A 53 -2.88 -1.20 13.25
C ALA A 53 -2.64 -0.11 14.27
N ARG A 54 -1.71 0.77 13.94
CA ARG A 54 -1.45 2.02 14.63
C ARG A 54 -2.21 3.18 13.97
N PRO A 55 -2.41 4.32 14.67
CA PRO A 55 -3.07 5.48 14.10
C PRO A 55 -2.41 6.03 12.81
N ASP A 56 -1.12 5.78 12.61
CA ASP A 56 -0.36 6.22 11.43
C ASP A 56 -0.35 5.21 10.28
N ASP A 57 -0.82 3.98 10.49
CA ASP A 57 -0.97 2.98 9.42
C ASP A 57 -2.06 3.35 8.43
N ILE A 58 -2.05 2.71 7.27
CA ILE A 58 -2.92 3.00 6.13
C ILE A 58 -3.62 1.71 5.69
N ALA A 59 -4.95 1.72 5.75
CA ALA A 59 -5.80 0.76 5.08
C ALA A 59 -6.06 1.26 3.65
N ARG A 60 -5.62 0.50 2.64
CA ARG A 60 -5.74 0.87 1.23
C ARG A 60 -6.75 0.01 0.49
N VAL A 61 -7.53 0.61 -0.40
CA VAL A 61 -8.23 -0.13 -1.46
C VAL A 61 -7.71 0.27 -2.83
N ASP A 62 -7.40 -0.73 -3.66
CA ASP A 62 -6.79 -0.51 -4.97
C ASP A 62 -7.81 -0.11 -6.06
N HIS A 63 -9.11 -0.18 -5.74
CA HIS A 63 -10.21 0.22 -6.60
C HIS A 63 -11.32 0.89 -5.80
N VAL A 64 -11.91 1.95 -6.37
CA VAL A 64 -13.01 2.69 -5.77
C VAL A 64 -14.25 1.84 -5.47
N SER A 65 -14.48 0.77 -6.23
CA SER A 65 -15.58 -0.16 -5.99
C SER A 65 -15.48 -0.92 -4.66
N MET A 66 -14.34 -0.84 -3.97
CA MET A 66 -14.09 -1.49 -2.68
C MET A 66 -14.11 -0.49 -1.52
N ILE A 67 -14.47 0.78 -1.75
CA ILE A 67 -14.42 1.82 -0.71
C ILE A 67 -15.26 1.50 0.53
N ASP A 68 -16.34 0.72 0.38
CA ASP A 68 -17.19 0.29 1.50
C ASP A 68 -16.42 -0.59 2.51
N LEU A 69 -15.29 -1.19 2.13
CA LEU A 69 -14.39 -1.87 3.07
C LEU A 69 -13.73 -0.88 4.04
N LEU A 70 -13.43 0.34 3.59
CA LEU A 70 -12.77 1.35 4.42
C LEU A 70 -13.68 1.94 5.50
N GLU A 71 -15.00 1.82 5.36
CA GLU A 71 -15.95 2.22 6.40
C GLU A 71 -15.87 1.34 7.66
N GLN A 72 -15.35 0.11 7.50
CA GLN A 72 -15.15 -0.82 8.60
C GLN A 72 -13.80 -0.60 9.30
N VAL A 73 -12.95 0.29 8.79
CA VAL A 73 -11.64 0.64 9.38
C VAL A 73 -11.84 1.63 10.51
N GLN A 74 -11.49 1.19 11.72
CA GLN A 74 -11.65 1.92 12.98
C GLN A 74 -10.37 2.62 13.44
N VAL A 75 -9.21 2.08 13.05
CA VAL A 75 -7.88 2.59 13.42
C VAL A 75 -7.08 2.87 12.15
N GLY A 76 -6.20 3.87 12.17
CA GLY A 76 -5.37 4.23 11.04
C GLY A 76 -6.07 5.15 10.04
N ARG A 77 -5.46 5.29 8.87
CA ARG A 77 -5.88 6.17 7.77
C ARG A 77 -6.43 5.35 6.61
N ARG A 78 -7.27 5.96 5.79
CA ARG A 78 -7.99 5.35 4.67
C ARG A 78 -7.46 5.89 3.35
N LEU A 79 -6.99 5.01 2.47
CA LEU A 79 -6.45 5.35 1.16
C LEU A 79 -7.24 4.69 0.03
N VAL A 80 -7.65 5.47 -0.96
CA VAL A 80 -8.30 4.98 -2.18
C VAL A 80 -7.41 5.23 -3.38
N VAL A 81 -7.07 4.18 -4.12
CA VAL A 81 -6.21 4.31 -5.32
C VAL A 81 -7.05 4.61 -6.55
N PHE A 82 -6.63 5.64 -7.28
CA PHE A 82 -7.10 6.01 -8.62
C PHE A 82 -6.01 5.70 -9.65
N LYS A 83 -6.44 5.23 -10.82
CA LYS A 83 -5.56 5.02 -11.98
C LYS A 83 -5.44 6.27 -12.84
N ASN A 84 -6.41 7.18 -12.78
CA ASN A 84 -6.44 8.38 -13.59
C ASN A 84 -6.92 9.59 -12.79
N VAL A 85 -6.41 10.78 -13.14
CA VAL A 85 -6.85 12.05 -12.56
C VAL A 85 -8.33 12.30 -12.88
N ALA A 86 -8.74 12.02 -14.13
CA ALA A 86 -10.12 12.23 -14.56
C ALA A 86 -11.16 11.46 -13.71
N ASP A 87 -10.84 10.25 -13.29
CA ASP A 87 -11.73 9.46 -12.43
C ASP A 87 -11.82 10.08 -11.03
N ALA A 88 -10.68 10.54 -10.48
CA ALA A 88 -10.65 11.23 -9.20
C ALA A 88 -11.46 12.54 -9.23
N GLU A 89 -11.35 13.34 -10.30
CA GLU A 89 -12.12 14.59 -10.47
C GLU A 89 -13.64 14.36 -10.39
N VAL A 90 -14.11 13.25 -10.98
CA VAL A 90 -15.54 12.90 -10.99
C VAL A 90 -15.99 12.33 -9.65
N LEU A 91 -15.15 11.53 -8.99
CA LEU A 91 -15.57 10.72 -7.85
C LEU A 91 -15.34 11.40 -6.50
N LEU A 92 -14.31 12.24 -6.34
CA LEU A 92 -14.01 12.90 -5.07
C LEU A 92 -15.14 13.75 -4.48
N PRO A 93 -15.97 14.48 -5.27
CA PRO A 93 -17.14 15.18 -4.72
C PRO A 93 -18.09 14.31 -3.89
N HIS A 94 -18.06 12.99 -4.09
CA HIS A 94 -18.94 12.03 -3.42
C HIS A 94 -18.21 11.15 -2.41
N LEU A 95 -16.86 11.15 -2.41
CA LEU A 95 -16.05 10.19 -1.67
C LEU A 95 -15.08 10.84 -0.68
N ALA A 96 -14.86 12.16 -0.75
CA ALA A 96 -13.85 12.84 0.06
C ALA A 96 -14.00 12.55 1.57
N ASP A 97 -15.23 12.57 2.11
CA ASP A 97 -15.49 12.32 3.53
C ASP A 97 -15.24 10.86 3.98
N ARG A 98 -14.92 9.96 3.04
CA ARG A 98 -14.74 8.51 3.29
C ARG A 98 -13.27 8.08 3.21
N MET A 99 -12.36 9.01 2.94
CA MET A 99 -10.92 8.73 2.81
C MET A 99 -10.08 9.85 3.41
N ASP A 100 -8.84 9.54 3.76
CA ASP A 100 -7.86 10.52 4.25
C ASP A 100 -6.78 10.81 3.18
N ILE A 101 -6.59 9.88 2.25
CA ILE A 101 -5.49 9.89 1.27
C ILE A 101 -6.01 9.46 -0.11
N ILE A 102 -5.68 10.27 -1.12
CA ILE A 102 -5.80 9.90 -2.52
C ILE A 102 -4.53 9.14 -2.90
N GLY A 103 -4.66 7.89 -3.33
CA GLY A 103 -3.59 7.17 -4.02
C GLY A 103 -3.66 7.43 -5.52
N TYR A 104 -2.56 7.81 -6.15
CA TYR A 104 -2.45 7.87 -7.60
C TYR A 104 -1.42 6.86 -8.10
N ASN A 105 -1.85 5.90 -8.89
CA ASN A 105 -1.00 4.83 -9.39
C ASN A 105 -0.73 5.03 -10.89
N LEU A 106 0.34 5.77 -11.19
CA LEU A 106 0.75 6.16 -12.53
C LEU A 106 1.67 5.11 -13.16
N GLU A 107 1.17 4.38 -14.16
CA GLU A 107 1.92 3.31 -14.81
C GLU A 107 1.88 3.44 -16.34
N HIS A 108 2.90 2.89 -17.00
CA HIS A 108 2.85 2.56 -18.41
C HIS A 108 1.91 1.38 -18.59
N GLY A 109 0.68 1.67 -19.00
CA GLY A 109 -0.33 0.65 -19.20
C GLY A 109 -1.63 1.21 -19.76
N PRO A 110 -2.51 0.34 -20.26
CA PRO A 110 -3.79 0.76 -20.85
C PRO A 110 -4.77 1.30 -19.81
N ALA A 111 -4.52 1.07 -18.51
CA ALA A 111 -5.34 1.58 -17.43
C ALA A 111 -5.12 3.08 -17.18
N ASN A 112 -3.95 3.60 -17.52
CA ASN A 112 -3.60 5.01 -17.40
C ASN A 112 -3.88 5.73 -18.74
N ARG A 113 -4.45 6.93 -18.68
CA ARG A 113 -4.76 7.69 -19.90
C ARG A 113 -3.49 8.12 -20.64
N PRO A 114 -3.48 8.11 -21.99
CA PRO A 114 -2.30 8.52 -22.77
C PRO A 114 -1.85 9.96 -22.52
N ASP A 115 -2.77 10.89 -22.28
CA ASP A 115 -2.44 12.29 -21.97
C ASP A 115 -1.74 12.44 -20.62
N GLU A 116 -2.13 11.63 -19.62
CA GLU A 116 -1.47 11.61 -18.31
C GLU A 116 -0.09 10.95 -18.36
N GLN A 117 0.10 9.96 -19.23
CA GLN A 117 1.42 9.35 -19.48
C GLN A 117 2.35 10.29 -20.26
N ALA A 118 1.81 11.15 -21.13
CA ALA A 118 2.59 12.11 -21.90
C ALA A 118 3.02 13.35 -21.09
N ASP A 119 2.29 13.68 -20.02
CA ASP A 119 2.63 14.73 -19.06
C ASP A 119 2.47 14.23 -17.61
N PRO A 120 3.41 13.37 -17.14
CA PRO A 120 3.32 12.76 -15.82
C PRO A 120 3.41 13.78 -14.67
N VAL A 121 4.20 14.85 -14.84
CA VAL A 121 4.30 15.91 -13.82
C VAL A 121 3.02 16.74 -13.77
N GLY A 122 2.45 17.09 -14.92
CA GLY A 122 1.18 17.81 -15.00
C GLY A 122 0.00 17.03 -14.42
N SER A 123 -0.06 15.71 -14.64
CA SER A 123 -1.11 14.86 -14.05
C SER A 123 -1.01 14.81 -12.52
N VAL A 124 0.19 14.66 -11.96
CA VAL A 124 0.41 14.70 -10.50
C VAL A 124 0.04 16.08 -9.92
N ARG A 125 0.39 17.18 -10.60
CA ARG A 125 -0.01 18.54 -10.18
C ARG A 125 -1.53 18.71 -10.12
N ARG A 126 -2.26 18.16 -11.08
CA ARG A 126 -3.73 18.17 -11.05
C ARG A 126 -4.27 17.36 -9.88
N MET A 127 -3.70 16.19 -9.60
CA MET A 127 -4.08 15.38 -8.45
C MET A 127 -3.80 16.10 -7.12
N ARG A 128 -2.69 16.84 -7.02
CA ARG A 128 -2.38 17.68 -5.84
C ARG A 128 -3.43 18.77 -5.65
N ALA A 129 -3.82 19.45 -6.71
CA ALA A 129 -4.87 20.48 -6.64
C ALA A 129 -6.21 19.91 -6.14
N LEU A 130 -6.57 18.68 -6.54
CA LEU A 130 -7.74 17.98 -6.00
C LEU A 130 -7.57 17.63 -4.53
N ALA A 131 -6.41 17.10 -4.16
CA ALA A 131 -6.12 16.79 -2.77
C ALA A 131 -6.24 18.04 -1.88
N ASP A 132 -5.69 19.18 -2.31
CA ASP A 132 -5.83 20.47 -1.62
C ASP A 132 -7.29 20.94 -1.53
N GLN A 133 -8.04 20.82 -2.63
CA GLN A 133 -9.45 21.22 -2.67
C GLN A 133 -10.31 20.50 -1.63
N TYR A 134 -10.02 19.22 -1.36
CA TYR A 134 -10.78 18.39 -0.43
C TYR A 134 -10.09 18.19 0.93
N GLY A 135 -8.94 18.84 1.17
CA GLY A 135 -8.19 18.69 2.42
C GLY A 135 -7.61 17.29 2.64
N LEU A 136 -7.30 16.58 1.55
CA LEU A 136 -6.76 15.22 1.55
C LEU A 136 -5.24 15.22 1.35
N ARG A 137 -4.60 14.12 1.75
CA ARG A 137 -3.21 13.84 1.37
C ARG A 137 -3.13 13.18 0.00
N LEU A 138 -1.99 13.31 -0.68
CA LEU A 138 -1.69 12.65 -1.94
C LEU A 138 -0.53 11.67 -1.80
N ALA A 139 -0.81 10.40 -2.09
CA ALA A 139 0.19 9.35 -2.26
C ALA A 139 0.38 9.03 -3.76
N LEU A 140 1.62 8.95 -4.22
CA LEU A 140 1.96 8.59 -5.58
C LEU A 140 2.73 7.26 -5.61
N GLY A 141 2.22 6.29 -6.35
CA GLY A 141 2.92 5.05 -6.67
C GLY A 141 3.17 4.97 -8.17
N PRO A 142 4.25 5.59 -8.68
CA PRO A 142 4.58 5.48 -10.09
C PRO A 142 5.26 4.14 -10.36
N ASP A 143 5.16 3.64 -11.59
CA ASP A 143 6.01 2.53 -12.00
C ASP A 143 7.50 2.94 -12.01
N HIS A 144 8.37 1.94 -12.15
CA HIS A 144 9.82 2.13 -12.12
C HIS A 144 10.33 3.12 -13.17
N ALA A 145 9.71 3.17 -14.36
CA ALA A 145 10.17 4.07 -15.42
C ALA A 145 9.85 5.52 -15.07
N PHE A 146 8.60 5.82 -14.68
CA PHE A 146 8.21 7.16 -14.25
C PHE A 146 8.93 7.61 -12.97
N ALA A 147 9.18 6.69 -12.03
CA ALA A 147 9.95 6.99 -10.84
C ALA A 147 11.37 7.49 -11.17
N LEU A 148 12.01 6.91 -12.19
CA LEU A 148 13.36 7.30 -12.62
C LEU A 148 13.38 8.55 -13.51
N SER A 149 12.44 8.69 -14.45
CA SER A 149 12.43 9.82 -15.40
C SER A 149 11.94 11.11 -14.76
N ASP A 150 10.82 11.04 -14.02
CA ASP A 150 10.05 12.21 -13.59
C ASP A 150 9.88 12.28 -12.06
N GLY A 151 10.26 11.24 -11.32
CA GLY A 151 9.99 11.11 -9.88
C GLY A 151 10.40 12.32 -9.05
N VAL A 152 11.60 12.85 -9.30
CA VAL A 152 12.13 14.04 -8.62
C VAL A 152 11.32 15.30 -8.93
N ALA A 153 10.84 15.45 -10.17
CA ALA A 153 10.00 16.57 -10.56
C ALA A 153 8.56 16.46 -10.02
N MET A 154 8.09 15.24 -9.76
CA MET A 154 6.78 14.96 -9.13
C MET A 154 6.80 15.13 -7.60
N ALA A 155 7.96 14.93 -6.95
CA ALA A 155 8.11 14.91 -5.49
C ALA A 155 7.55 16.14 -4.75
N PRO A 156 7.68 17.40 -5.25
CA PRO A 156 7.14 18.58 -4.57
C PRO A 156 5.61 18.61 -4.45
N TYR A 157 4.91 17.74 -5.18
CA TYR A 157 3.45 17.75 -5.26
C TYR A 157 2.80 16.60 -4.49
N VAL A 158 3.55 15.80 -3.75
CA VAL A 158 3.02 14.61 -3.09
C VAL A 158 3.45 14.54 -1.63
N ASP A 159 2.60 13.98 -0.79
CA ASP A 159 2.88 13.79 0.63
C ASP A 159 3.54 12.44 0.92
N ILE A 160 3.25 11.44 0.06
CA ILE A 160 3.76 10.08 0.17
C ILE A 160 4.24 9.61 -1.21
N PHE A 161 5.46 9.07 -1.29
CA PHE A 161 5.99 8.44 -2.50
C PHE A 161 6.17 6.93 -2.25
N VAL A 162 5.54 6.10 -3.07
CA VAL A 162 5.55 4.64 -2.96
C VAL A 162 6.44 4.07 -4.06
N LEU A 163 7.64 3.62 -3.67
CA LEU A 163 8.60 3.00 -4.57
C LEU A 163 8.24 1.53 -4.81
N GLN A 164 7.81 1.21 -6.02
CA GLN A 164 7.37 -0.13 -6.39
C GLN A 164 8.56 -1.08 -6.64
N ILE A 165 8.90 -1.91 -5.66
CA ILE A 165 10.02 -2.87 -5.76
C ILE A 165 9.54 -4.32 -5.90
N GLN A 166 8.22 -4.56 -5.86
CA GLN A 166 7.63 -5.89 -5.75
C GLN A 166 8.01 -6.86 -6.88
N ARG A 167 8.42 -6.35 -8.05
CA ARG A 167 8.89 -7.19 -9.17
C ARG A 167 10.38 -7.57 -9.08
N ALA A 168 11.15 -6.84 -8.29
CA ALA A 168 12.59 -7.03 -8.12
C ALA A 168 12.97 -7.39 -6.68
N GLN A 169 12.00 -7.65 -5.79
CA GLN A 169 12.25 -7.89 -4.36
C GLN A 169 13.11 -9.14 -4.08
N THR A 170 13.27 -10.03 -5.05
CA THR A 170 14.19 -11.19 -4.99
C THR A 170 15.62 -10.86 -5.43
N GLU A 171 15.89 -9.61 -5.80
CA GLU A 171 17.19 -9.11 -6.25
C GLU A 171 17.64 -7.93 -5.36
N PRO A 172 18.14 -8.18 -4.13
CA PRO A 172 18.42 -7.14 -3.15
C PRO A 172 19.35 -6.02 -3.66
N GLU A 173 20.38 -6.36 -4.42
CA GLU A 173 21.31 -5.36 -4.96
C GLU A 173 20.65 -4.47 -6.01
N THR A 174 19.81 -5.04 -6.89
CA THR A 174 19.01 -4.28 -7.86
C THR A 174 18.09 -3.30 -7.13
N VAL A 175 17.42 -3.75 -6.06
CA VAL A 175 16.54 -2.91 -5.24
C VAL A 175 17.31 -1.79 -4.56
N ARG A 176 18.45 -2.06 -3.91
CA ARG A 176 19.24 -1.02 -3.23
C ARG A 176 19.78 0.01 -4.21
N ALA A 177 20.24 -0.42 -5.39
CA ALA A 177 20.73 0.46 -6.44
C ALA A 177 19.64 1.40 -6.98
N PHE A 178 18.38 0.95 -6.98
CA PHE A 178 17.22 1.77 -7.33
C PHE A 178 16.78 2.69 -6.19
N VAL A 179 16.52 2.14 -4.99
CA VAL A 179 15.88 2.85 -3.88
C VAL A 179 16.78 3.91 -3.27
N LEU A 180 18.03 3.58 -2.91
CA LEU A 180 18.86 4.47 -2.08
C LEU A 180 19.22 5.80 -2.79
N PRO A 181 19.61 5.81 -4.08
CA PRO A 181 19.85 7.07 -4.77
C PRO A 181 18.56 7.89 -4.93
N LEU A 182 17.46 7.23 -5.29
CA LEU A 182 16.19 7.92 -5.56
C LEU A 182 15.60 8.54 -4.28
N VAL A 183 15.62 7.84 -3.15
CA VAL A 183 15.18 8.40 -1.85
C VAL A 183 15.89 9.72 -1.53
N ARG A 184 17.22 9.78 -1.73
CA ARG A 184 17.99 11.00 -1.48
C ARG A 184 17.56 12.15 -2.40
N GLN A 185 17.34 11.87 -3.68
CA GLN A 185 16.91 12.89 -4.65
C GLN A 185 15.49 13.37 -4.37
N LEU A 186 14.58 12.46 -4.00
CA LEU A 186 13.20 12.80 -3.62
C LEU A 186 13.18 13.70 -2.39
N ARG A 187 13.92 13.35 -1.32
CA ARG A 187 14.02 14.19 -0.11
C ARG A 187 14.71 15.53 -0.36
N GLN A 188 15.63 15.62 -1.30
CA GLN A 188 16.22 16.91 -1.72
C GLN A 188 15.18 17.81 -2.41
N ALA A 189 14.31 17.24 -3.25
CA ALA A 189 13.25 17.97 -3.92
C ALA A 189 12.07 18.32 -2.99
N ASN A 190 11.79 17.46 -2.01
CA ASN A 190 10.75 17.67 -1.00
C ASN A 190 11.20 17.09 0.36
N PRO A 191 11.71 17.93 1.29
CA PRO A 191 12.19 17.45 2.59
C PRO A 191 11.13 16.82 3.50
N GLU A 192 9.84 17.11 3.27
CA GLU A 192 8.72 16.63 4.08
C GLU A 192 8.05 15.37 3.52
N ILE A 193 8.51 14.88 2.35
CA ILE A 193 7.94 13.70 1.71
C ILE A 193 8.15 12.45 2.56
N ALA A 194 7.07 11.70 2.78
CA ALA A 194 7.19 10.35 3.34
C ALA A 194 7.45 9.35 2.21
N ILE A 195 8.40 8.44 2.39
CA ILE A 195 8.77 7.45 1.37
C ILE A 195 8.57 6.04 1.91
N SER A 196 7.89 5.22 1.11
CA SER A 196 7.71 3.79 1.38
C SER A 196 8.16 2.95 0.20
N VAL A 197 8.46 1.68 0.44
CA VAL A 197 8.62 0.68 -0.61
C VAL A 197 7.40 -0.23 -0.66
N GLN A 198 6.97 -0.61 -1.87
CA GLN A 198 5.91 -1.59 -2.07
C GLN A 198 6.50 -2.97 -2.33
N VAL A 199 6.06 -3.95 -1.54
CA VAL A 199 6.42 -5.36 -1.65
C VAL A 199 5.18 -6.22 -1.87
N ARG A 200 5.39 -7.43 -2.39
CA ARG A 200 4.42 -8.52 -2.40
C ARG A 200 4.76 -9.53 -1.33
N THR A 201 3.74 -10.19 -0.83
CA THR A 201 3.86 -11.28 0.15
C THR A 201 4.09 -12.61 -0.57
N GLU A 202 5.12 -12.66 -1.41
CA GLU A 202 5.54 -13.81 -2.21
C GLU A 202 7.07 -13.97 -2.11
N GLY A 203 7.57 -15.20 -2.21
CA GLY A 203 9.01 -15.50 -2.15
C GLY A 203 9.51 -15.89 -0.77
N ASP A 204 10.82 -15.73 -0.56
CA ASP A 204 11.51 -16.04 0.70
C ASP A 204 11.32 -14.91 1.71
N MET A 205 10.69 -15.22 2.85
CA MET A 205 10.33 -14.25 3.88
C MET A 205 11.53 -13.74 4.68
N ASP A 206 12.57 -14.56 4.85
CA ASP A 206 13.77 -14.15 5.59
C ASP A 206 14.58 -13.20 4.70
N ALA A 207 14.74 -13.55 3.42
CA ALA A 207 15.37 -12.67 2.45
C ALA A 207 14.63 -11.33 2.28
N LEU A 208 13.29 -11.34 2.32
CA LEU A 208 12.50 -10.11 2.28
C LEU A 208 12.70 -9.25 3.53
N GLN A 209 12.76 -9.85 4.72
CA GLN A 209 13.03 -9.13 5.96
C GLN A 209 14.43 -8.51 5.96
N ASP A 210 15.45 -9.26 5.52
CA ASP A 210 16.83 -8.75 5.38
C ASP A 210 16.89 -7.58 4.40
N LEU A 211 16.18 -7.68 3.27
CA LEU A 211 16.07 -6.57 2.32
C LEU A 211 15.44 -5.35 2.97
N LEU A 212 14.29 -5.50 3.64
CA LEU A 212 13.59 -4.39 4.30
C LEU A 212 14.43 -3.76 5.41
N ALA A 213 15.08 -4.56 6.25
CA ALA A 213 15.98 -4.08 7.29
C ALA A 213 17.14 -3.26 6.70
N SER A 214 17.67 -3.66 5.54
CA SER A 214 18.73 -2.90 4.86
C SER A 214 18.27 -1.56 4.27
N LEU A 215 16.96 -1.37 4.07
CA LEU A 215 16.37 -0.13 3.54
C LEU A 215 15.76 0.76 4.63
N GLU A 216 15.40 0.18 5.78
CA GLU A 216 14.69 0.83 6.90
C GLU A 216 15.21 2.24 7.21
N PRO A 217 16.53 2.50 7.34
CA PRO A 217 17.02 3.81 7.76
C PRO A 217 16.71 4.95 6.80
N GLN A 218 16.29 4.63 5.57
CA GLN A 218 15.95 5.61 4.53
C GLN A 218 14.43 5.75 4.31
N LEU A 219 13.65 4.83 4.86
CA LEU A 219 12.22 4.73 4.66
C LEU A 219 11.43 5.23 5.86
N ASP A 220 10.21 5.67 5.57
CA ASP A 220 9.22 6.06 6.57
C ASP A 220 8.11 4.99 6.70
N GLY A 221 7.85 4.22 5.62
CA GLY A 221 6.82 3.18 5.62
C GLY A 221 7.10 1.97 4.75
N LEU A 222 6.22 0.98 4.88
CA LEU A 222 6.17 -0.26 4.10
C LEU A 222 4.78 -0.41 3.49
N SER A 223 4.71 -0.57 2.18
CA SER A 223 3.47 -0.82 1.45
C SER A 223 3.38 -2.30 1.07
N ILE A 224 2.32 -2.99 1.47
CA ILE A 224 2.14 -4.43 1.28
C ILE A 224 1.00 -4.64 0.30
N LEU A 225 1.33 -5.16 -0.88
CA LEU A 225 0.35 -5.62 -1.84
C LEU A 225 -0.14 -7.01 -1.44
N THR A 226 -1.41 -7.10 -1.06
CA THR A 226 -2.05 -8.36 -0.65
C THR A 226 -3.02 -8.85 -1.72
N SER A 227 -3.35 -10.13 -1.65
CA SER A 227 -4.45 -10.75 -2.37
C SER A 227 -5.20 -11.69 -1.42
N PRO A 228 -6.42 -12.15 -1.77
CA PRO A 228 -7.13 -13.13 -0.95
C PRO A 228 -6.30 -14.38 -0.61
N ASN A 229 -5.38 -14.77 -1.49
CA ASN A 229 -4.53 -15.95 -1.32
C ASN A 229 -3.26 -15.71 -0.49
N THR A 230 -2.97 -14.45 -0.13
CA THR A 230 -1.72 -14.10 0.55
C THR A 230 -1.92 -13.41 1.91
N VAL A 231 -3.16 -13.37 2.40
CA VAL A 231 -3.52 -12.78 3.71
C VAL A 231 -2.69 -13.35 4.86
N ASP A 232 -2.55 -14.68 4.95
CA ASP A 232 -1.77 -15.31 6.03
C ASP A 232 -0.27 -15.04 5.93
N ILE A 233 0.24 -14.77 4.72
CA ILE A 233 1.63 -14.36 4.52
C ILE A 233 1.81 -12.90 4.95
N ALA A 234 0.87 -12.02 4.60
CA ALA A 234 0.86 -10.63 5.03
C ALA A 234 0.86 -10.51 6.56
N ARG A 235 0.00 -11.27 7.25
CA ARG A 235 -0.06 -11.30 8.72
C ARG A 235 1.26 -11.77 9.33
N ARG A 236 1.89 -12.81 8.76
CA ARG A 236 3.19 -13.31 9.24
C ARG A 236 4.30 -12.29 9.04
N LEU A 237 4.35 -11.62 7.89
CA LEU A 237 5.29 -10.52 7.65
C LEU A 237 5.08 -9.42 8.70
N LEU A 238 3.83 -9.01 8.92
CA LEU A 238 3.49 -7.96 9.88
C LEU A 238 3.85 -8.34 11.33
N ALA A 239 3.57 -9.57 11.74
CA ALA A 239 3.97 -10.07 13.05
C ALA A 239 5.49 -10.16 13.22
N ALA A 240 6.24 -10.41 12.14
CA ALA A 240 7.71 -10.44 12.18
C ALA A 240 8.31 -9.03 12.29
N ILE A 241 7.76 -8.05 11.58
CA ILE A 241 8.27 -6.66 11.63
C ILE A 241 7.79 -5.88 12.87
N ARG A 242 6.70 -6.35 13.50
CA ARG A 242 6.08 -5.76 14.68
C ARG A 242 5.70 -6.91 15.62
N PRO A 243 6.66 -7.51 16.33
CA PRO A 243 6.33 -8.49 17.34
C PRO A 243 5.39 -7.83 18.35
N ASP A 244 4.30 -8.50 18.70
CA ASP A 244 3.38 -8.00 19.72
C ASP A 244 4.21 -7.65 20.97
N VAL A 245 4.29 -6.36 21.29
CA VAL A 245 4.81 -5.96 22.59
C VAL A 245 3.81 -6.53 23.59
N PRO A 246 4.19 -7.48 24.46
CA PRO A 246 3.25 -8.04 25.42
C PRO A 246 2.63 -6.87 26.15
N SER A 247 1.30 -6.72 26.02
CA SER A 247 0.57 -5.68 26.72
C SER A 247 1.03 -5.71 28.18
N PRO A 248 1.46 -4.57 28.75
CA PRO A 248 1.88 -4.55 30.14
C PRO A 248 0.79 -5.25 30.93
N SER A 249 1.17 -6.31 31.65
CA SER A 249 0.21 -7.08 32.44
C SER A 249 -0.64 -6.08 33.21
N PRO A 250 -1.98 -6.21 33.18
CA PRO A 250 -2.86 -5.23 33.79
C PRO A 250 -2.29 -4.93 35.16
N THR A 251 -1.93 -3.65 35.36
CA THR A 251 -1.46 -3.19 36.68
C THR A 251 -2.51 -3.70 37.65
N PRO A 252 -2.14 -4.51 38.66
CA PRO A 252 -3.10 -5.16 39.54
C PRO A 252 -4.11 -4.10 39.96
N GLU A 253 -5.35 -4.32 39.56
CA GLU A 253 -6.47 -3.44 39.86
C GLU A 253 -6.36 -3.13 41.35
N PRO A 254 -6.20 -1.86 41.75
CA PRO A 254 -6.06 -1.52 43.15
C PRO A 254 -7.24 -2.15 43.88
N GLU A 255 -6.93 -3.01 44.84
CA GLU A 255 -7.88 -3.73 45.67
C GLU A 255 -8.99 -2.75 46.06
N PRO A 256 -10.28 -3.06 45.80
CA PRO A 256 -11.37 -2.11 45.96
C PRO A 256 -11.32 -1.52 47.36
N GLU A 257 -10.96 -0.24 47.45
CA GLU A 257 -11.05 0.51 48.69
C GLU A 257 -12.49 0.36 49.20
N ARG A 258 -12.61 -0.14 50.44
CA ARG A 258 -13.89 -0.28 51.12
C ARG A 258 -14.68 1.02 50.96
N PRO A 259 -15.95 0.95 50.52
CA PRO A 259 -16.77 2.14 50.38
C PRO A 259 -16.87 2.84 51.73
N LEU A 260 -16.39 4.09 51.77
CA LEU A 260 -16.73 5.02 52.85
C LEU A 260 -18.25 5.25 52.84
N PRO A 261 -18.88 5.44 54.01
CA PRO A 261 -20.31 5.68 54.11
C PRO A 261 -20.68 6.94 53.31
N VAL A 262 -21.52 6.75 52.29
CA VAL A 262 -22.05 7.81 51.44
C VAL A 262 -23.09 8.59 52.23
N ASP A 263 -22.81 9.87 52.46
CA ASP A 263 -23.78 10.83 52.96
C ASP A 263 -24.91 11.02 51.94
N THR A 264 -26.13 11.07 52.48
CA THR A 264 -27.40 11.07 51.76
C THR A 264 -27.53 12.30 50.87
N GLN A 265 -27.42 12.14 49.54
CA GLN A 265 -27.72 13.21 48.58
C GLN A 265 -29.20 13.20 48.16
N THR A 266 -29.74 14.41 48.16
CA THR A 266 -31.12 14.84 47.86
C THR A 266 -31.59 14.41 46.46
N PRO A 267 -32.88 14.05 46.26
CA PRO A 267 -33.39 13.60 44.96
C PRO A 267 -33.44 14.73 43.93
N MET A 268 -32.91 14.47 42.74
CA MET A 268 -33.13 15.32 41.55
C MET A 268 -34.49 15.04 40.90
N PRO A 269 -35.13 16.06 40.29
CA PRO A 269 -36.43 15.91 39.63
C PRO A 269 -36.32 15.13 38.31
N SER A 270 -37.25 14.19 38.13
CA SER A 270 -37.42 13.39 36.91
C SER A 270 -37.73 14.25 35.69
N VAL A 271 -36.90 14.13 34.65
CA VAL A 271 -37.18 14.68 33.32
C VAL A 271 -37.96 13.66 32.50
N THR A 272 -39.16 14.04 32.06
CA THR A 272 -40.06 13.22 31.23
C THR A 272 -39.55 13.11 29.79
N PRO A 273 -39.52 11.91 29.17
CA PRO A 273 -39.09 11.75 27.78
C PRO A 273 -40.12 12.31 26.79
N ARG A 274 -39.69 13.17 25.87
CA ARG A 274 -40.50 13.64 24.73
C ARG A 274 -40.59 12.56 23.65
N ARG A 275 -41.82 12.30 23.22
CA ARG A 275 -42.19 11.37 22.14
C ARG A 275 -41.72 11.89 20.77
N PRO A 276 -41.03 11.09 19.94
CA PRO A 276 -40.61 11.52 18.60
C PRO A 276 -41.81 11.63 17.64
N THR A 277 -41.78 12.67 16.81
CA THR A 277 -42.74 12.97 15.75
C THR A 277 -42.38 12.18 14.48
N PRO A 278 -43.34 11.56 13.76
CA PRO A 278 -43.05 10.81 12.54
C PRO A 278 -42.62 11.72 11.39
N ILE A 279 -41.55 11.33 10.71
CA ILE A 279 -41.00 11.97 9.51
C ILE A 279 -41.85 11.52 8.29
N PRO A 280 -42.31 12.44 7.42
CA PRO A 280 -43.07 12.07 6.23
C PRO A 280 -42.19 11.41 5.16
N THR A 281 -42.72 10.32 4.58
CA THR A 281 -42.11 9.54 3.49
C THR A 281 -42.08 10.34 2.19
N PRO A 282 -40.96 10.41 1.45
CA PRO A 282 -40.94 11.01 0.12
C PRO A 282 -41.65 10.13 -0.93
N PRO A 283 -42.23 10.72 -1.99
CA PRO A 283 -42.95 9.99 -3.03
C PRO A 283 -41.99 9.20 -3.93
N THR A 284 -42.32 7.93 -4.12
CA THR A 284 -41.65 7.00 -5.04
C THR A 284 -41.95 7.37 -6.49
N THR A 285 -41.07 8.14 -7.13
CA THR A 285 -41.07 8.31 -8.59
C THR A 285 -40.40 7.10 -9.24
N GLY A 286 -41.21 6.12 -9.63
CA GLY A 286 -40.79 5.03 -10.50
C GLY A 286 -40.59 5.53 -11.94
N MET A 287 -39.34 5.54 -12.41
CA MET A 287 -39.06 5.57 -13.85
C MET A 287 -38.77 4.15 -14.36
N PRO A 288 -39.35 3.75 -15.50
CA PRO A 288 -39.11 2.44 -16.08
C PRO A 288 -37.73 2.43 -16.77
N THR A 289 -36.76 1.75 -16.16
CA THR A 289 -35.48 1.44 -16.81
C THR A 289 -35.70 0.44 -17.94
N ARG A 290 -35.88 0.97 -19.14
CA ARG A 290 -35.89 0.21 -20.40
C ARG A 290 -34.48 -0.36 -20.61
N SER A 291 -34.34 -1.68 -20.63
CA SER A 291 -33.07 -2.41 -20.60
C SER A 291 -32.28 -2.30 -21.92
N TRP A 292 -31.39 -1.32 -22.03
CA TRP A 292 -30.42 -1.20 -23.13
C TRP A 292 -29.16 -2.06 -22.95
N PHE A 293 -29.00 -2.74 -21.80
CA PHE A 293 -27.79 -3.52 -21.49
C PHE A 293 -27.62 -4.81 -22.31
N VAL A 294 -28.73 -5.40 -22.77
CA VAL A 294 -28.69 -6.67 -23.53
C VAL A 294 -28.06 -6.53 -24.92
N PRO A 295 -28.43 -5.55 -25.77
CA PRO A 295 -27.82 -5.42 -27.09
C PRO A 295 -26.34 -4.99 -27.04
N VAL A 296 -25.94 -4.17 -26.05
CA VAL A 296 -24.54 -3.76 -25.88
C VAL A 296 -23.66 -4.95 -25.47
N GLY A 297 -24.15 -5.80 -24.55
CA GLY A 297 -23.44 -6.99 -24.13
C GLY A 297 -23.17 -7.98 -25.26
N LEU A 298 -24.15 -8.20 -26.15
CA LEU A 298 -23.99 -9.09 -27.31
C LEU A 298 -22.97 -8.57 -28.33
N LEU A 299 -22.88 -7.25 -28.51
CA LEU A 299 -21.94 -6.64 -29.46
C LEU A 299 -20.49 -6.78 -28.98
N VAL A 300 -20.23 -6.56 -27.68
CA VAL A 300 -18.91 -6.77 -27.08
C VAL A 300 -18.47 -8.23 -27.17
N MET A 301 -19.38 -9.17 -26.90
CA MET A 301 -19.11 -10.61 -27.01
C MET A 301 -18.73 -11.02 -28.44
N GLY A 302 -19.39 -10.46 -29.46
CA GLY A 302 -19.08 -10.72 -30.87
C GLY A 302 -17.68 -10.25 -31.28
N VAL A 303 -17.25 -9.07 -30.82
CA VAL A 303 -15.91 -8.53 -31.09
C VAL A 303 -14.81 -9.39 -30.46
N LEU A 304 -15.01 -9.83 -29.21
CA LEU A 304 -14.06 -10.68 -28.50
C LEU A 304 -13.92 -12.06 -29.16
N LEU A 305 -15.04 -12.71 -29.52
CA LEU A 305 -15.01 -14.00 -30.20
C LEU A 305 -14.33 -13.90 -31.57
N GLY A 306 -14.62 -12.84 -32.33
CA GLY A 306 -14.01 -12.57 -33.63
C GLY A 306 -12.49 -12.41 -33.53
N GLY A 307 -12.00 -11.59 -32.60
CA GLY A 307 -10.57 -11.39 -32.39
C GLY A 307 -9.82 -12.66 -32.01
N LEU A 308 -10.44 -13.52 -31.19
CA LEU A 308 -9.84 -14.78 -30.73
C LEU A 308 -9.72 -15.79 -31.88
N ILE A 309 -10.76 -15.90 -32.73
CA ILE A 309 -10.72 -16.73 -33.94
C ILE A 309 -9.67 -16.24 -34.93
N THR A 310 -9.60 -14.92 -35.18
CA THR A 310 -8.58 -14.35 -36.08
C THR A 310 -7.16 -14.60 -35.59
N THR A 311 -6.93 -14.47 -34.28
CA THR A 311 -5.61 -14.72 -33.67
C THR A 311 -5.21 -16.20 -33.79
N ALA A 312 -6.14 -17.12 -33.52
CA ALA A 312 -5.90 -18.55 -33.68
C ALA A 312 -5.61 -18.94 -35.13
N ALA A 313 -6.34 -18.35 -36.10
CA ALA A 313 -6.11 -18.57 -37.53
C ALA A 313 -4.74 -18.06 -37.99
N LEU A 314 -4.34 -16.86 -37.55
CA LEU A 314 -3.01 -16.30 -37.83
C LEU A 314 -1.90 -17.17 -37.25
N TYR A 315 -2.07 -17.67 -36.03
CA TYR A 315 -1.10 -18.55 -35.39
C TYR A 315 -0.96 -19.89 -36.13
N ALA A 316 -2.10 -20.51 -36.51
CA ALA A 316 -2.10 -21.74 -37.30
C ALA A 316 -1.43 -21.56 -38.66
N TYR A 317 -1.70 -20.44 -39.36
CA TYR A 317 -1.09 -20.11 -40.64
C TYR A 317 0.43 -19.94 -40.54
N GLN A 318 0.91 -19.22 -39.51
CA GLN A 318 2.34 -19.04 -39.26
C GLN A 318 3.05 -20.37 -38.98
N ASN A 319 2.39 -21.30 -38.29
CA ASN A 319 2.97 -22.60 -37.95
C ASN A 319 3.07 -23.55 -39.15
N VAL A 320 2.09 -23.52 -40.07
CA VAL A 320 2.15 -24.27 -41.33
C VAL A 320 3.28 -23.76 -42.24
N ARG A 321 3.50 -22.44 -42.30
CA ARG A 321 4.55 -21.84 -43.15
C ARG A 321 5.98 -22.13 -42.67
N ARG A 322 6.15 -22.53 -41.41
CA ARG A 322 7.47 -22.88 -40.82
C ARG A 322 7.85 -24.34 -40.98
N ARG A 323 6.97 -25.19 -41.52
CA ARG A 323 7.23 -26.59 -41.85
C ARG A 323 7.44 -26.73 -43.35
#